data_AF-A0A940UGV7-F1
#
_entry.id   AF-A0A940UGV7-F1
#
_cell.length_a   1.000
_cell.length_b   1.000
_cell.length_c   1.000
_cell.angle_alpha   90.00
_cell.angle_beta   90.00
_cell.angle_gamma   90.00
#
_symmetry.space_group_name_H-M   'P 1'
#
loop_
_entity.id
_entity.type
_entity.pdbx_description
1 polymer ?
#
loop_
_entity_poly.entity_id
_entity_poly.type
_entity_poly.pdbx_seq_one_letter_code
_entity_poly.pdbx_strand_id
1 'polypeptide(L)'
;KGGSGRKPTPYYGYYYRILKAQGKDAPGGAYDYVVKGKMIGGFALVAYPAQYGSSGVMTFIVNQDGVVYQKNLGKETQKIAQAMKAYNPDKTWKKVD
;
A
#
# COMPACT_ATOMS: atom_id res chain seq x y z
N LYS A 1 -26.95 4.82 0.25
CA LYS A 1 -26.70 4.71 1.71
C LYS A 1 -25.20 4.55 1.91
N GLY A 2 -24.49 5.63 2.26
CA GLY A 2 -23.04 5.62 2.49
C GLY A 2 -22.75 4.87 3.78
N GLY A 3 -21.99 3.77 3.69
CA GLY A 3 -21.64 2.95 4.83
C GLY A 3 -20.92 3.78 5.89
N SER A 4 -21.45 3.74 7.11
CA SER A 4 -20.80 4.21 8.33
C SER A 4 -19.31 3.87 8.32
N GLY A 5 -18.46 4.87 8.57
CA GLY A 5 -17.01 4.75 8.61
C GLY A 5 -16.52 3.80 9.71
N ARG A 6 -16.58 2.49 9.45
CA ARG A 6 -15.89 1.50 10.26
C ARG A 6 -14.40 1.76 10.10
N LYS A 7 -13.73 2.02 11.23
CA LYS A 7 -12.28 2.00 11.27
C LYS A 7 -11.81 0.64 10.72
N PRO A 8 -10.77 0.60 9.86
CA PRO A 8 -10.22 -0.66 9.39
C PRO A 8 -9.96 -1.58 10.58
N THR A 9 -10.24 -2.87 10.45
CA THR A 9 -9.88 -3.89 11.44
C THR A 9 -8.59 -4.55 10.96
N PRO A 10 -7.55 -4.67 11.80
CA PRO A 10 -6.33 -5.32 11.37
C PRO A 10 -6.55 -6.82 11.20
N TYR A 11 -5.93 -7.41 10.19
CA TYR A 11 -5.92 -8.85 9.93
C TYR A 11 -4.51 -9.37 10.21
N TYR A 12 -4.39 -10.35 11.11
CA TYR A 12 -3.10 -10.84 11.64
C TYR A 12 -2.13 -9.71 12.05
N GLY A 13 -2.66 -8.67 12.70
CA GLY A 13 -1.86 -7.53 13.16
C GLY A 13 -1.44 -6.54 12.08
N TYR A 14 -2.02 -6.61 10.88
CA TYR A 14 -1.74 -5.71 9.76
C TYR A 14 -3.00 -5.02 9.24
N TYR A 15 -2.87 -3.74 8.91
CA TYR A 15 -3.87 -3.01 8.14
C TYR A 15 -3.55 -3.10 6.65
N TYR A 16 -4.61 -3.18 5.85
CA TYR A 16 -4.52 -3.25 4.40
C TYR A 16 -5.28 -2.09 3.78
N ARG A 17 -4.73 -1.54 2.70
CA ARG A 17 -5.35 -0.44 1.98
C ARG A 17 -5.07 -0.51 0.49
N ILE A 18 -6.09 -0.24 -0.31
CA ILE A 18 -5.99 -0.14 -1.77
C ILE A 18 -5.37 1.21 -2.16
N LEU A 19 -4.37 1.13 -3.03
CA LEU A 19 -3.77 2.25 -3.76
C LEU A 19 -4.39 2.27 -5.16
N LYS A 20 -4.74 3.46 -5.64
CA LYS A 20 -5.55 3.66 -6.85
C LYS A 20 -4.75 4.19 -8.04
N ALA A 21 -3.43 4.20 -7.91
CA ALA A 21 -2.50 4.67 -8.93
C ALA A 21 -1.13 4.03 -8.71
N GLN A 22 -0.26 4.14 -9.70
CA GLN A 22 1.18 3.98 -9.53
C GLN A 22 1.94 5.27 -9.81
N GLY A 23 3.10 5.39 -9.19
CA GLY A 23 4.01 6.51 -9.35
C GLY A 23 5.14 6.22 -10.34
N LYS A 24 6.01 7.23 -10.54
CA LYS A 24 7.08 7.23 -11.54
C LYS A 24 8.11 6.10 -11.36
N ASP A 25 8.28 5.61 -10.14
CA ASP A 25 9.28 4.59 -9.82
C ASP A 25 8.72 3.16 -9.93
N ALA A 26 7.43 3.01 -10.23
CA ALA A 26 6.84 1.71 -10.53
C ALA A 26 7.18 1.26 -11.96
N PRO A 27 7.27 -0.07 -12.21
CA PRO A 27 7.31 -0.60 -13.57
C PRO A 27 6.13 -0.06 -14.40
N GLY A 28 6.41 0.52 -15.57
CA GLY A 28 5.40 1.14 -16.43
C GLY A 28 5.11 2.64 -16.14
N GLY A 29 5.76 3.25 -15.16
CA GLY A 29 5.67 4.69 -14.89
C GLY A 29 4.37 5.12 -14.20
N ALA A 30 4.14 6.43 -14.08
CA ALA A 30 3.02 6.97 -13.31
C ALA A 30 1.71 6.96 -14.10
N TYR A 31 0.65 6.38 -13.53
CA TYR A 31 -0.72 6.48 -14.06
C TYR A 31 -1.78 6.09 -13.01
N ASP A 32 -3.02 6.53 -13.23
CA ASP A 32 -4.17 6.18 -12.40
C ASP A 32 -4.75 4.82 -12.79
N TYR A 33 -5.08 4.00 -11.79
CA TYR A 33 -5.75 2.72 -12.00
C TYR A 33 -7.25 2.86 -12.26
N VAL A 34 -7.84 3.99 -11.85
CA VAL A 34 -9.28 4.21 -11.92
C VAL A 34 -9.66 4.96 -13.19
N VAL A 35 -10.39 4.29 -14.06
CA VAL A 35 -10.96 4.86 -15.29
C VAL A 35 -12.48 4.74 -15.23
N LYS A 36 -13.19 5.87 -15.33
CA LYS A 36 -14.67 5.93 -15.21
C LYS A 36 -15.21 5.23 -13.96
N GLY A 37 -14.51 5.40 -12.83
CA GLY A 37 -14.88 4.79 -11.54
C GLY A 37 -14.57 3.30 -11.40
N LYS A 38 -13.97 2.67 -12.42
CA LYS A 38 -13.59 1.25 -12.42
C LYS A 38 -12.07 1.09 -12.37
N MET A 39 -11.57 0.09 -11.65
CA MET A 39 -10.13 -0.20 -11.57
C MET A 39 -9.67 -0.99 -12.81
N ILE A 40 -9.50 -0.28 -13.93
CA ILE A 40 -9.14 -0.87 -15.23
C ILE A 40 -7.62 -0.88 -15.45
N GLY A 41 -6.92 0.17 -14.98
CA GLY A 41 -5.47 0.28 -15.15
C GLY A 41 -4.67 -0.65 -14.25
N GLY A 42 -5.30 -1.28 -13.26
CA GLY A 42 -4.63 -2.16 -12.30
C GLY A 42 -5.11 -1.95 -10.88
N PHE A 43 -4.30 -2.39 -9.92
CA PHE A 43 -4.52 -2.16 -8.50
C PHE A 43 -3.24 -2.41 -7.73
N ALA A 44 -3.13 -1.77 -6.56
CA ALA A 44 -2.08 -2.10 -5.62
C ALA A 44 -2.59 -2.06 -4.18
N LEU A 45 -1.85 -2.72 -3.31
CA LEU A 45 -2.13 -2.78 -1.88
C LEU A 45 -0.90 -2.30 -1.12
N VAL A 46 -1.15 -1.64 0.00
CA VAL A 46 -0.17 -1.46 1.08
C VAL A 46 -0.65 -2.22 2.31
N ALA A 47 0.25 -3.00 2.90
CA ALA A 47 0.06 -3.68 4.18
C ALA A 47 1.04 -3.10 5.20
N TYR A 48 0.56 -2.68 6.36
CA TYR A 48 1.39 -2.07 7.41
C TYR A 48 0.97 -2.54 8.80
N PRO A 49 1.91 -2.68 9.76
CA PRO A 49 1.61 -3.14 11.10
C PRO A 49 0.57 -2.24 11.77
N ALA A 50 -0.39 -2.86 12.42
CA ALA A 50 -1.38 -2.20 13.25
C ALA A 50 -0.75 -1.45 14.42
N GLN A 51 0.35 -1.98 14.96
CA GLN A 51 1.18 -1.32 15.95
C GLN A 51 2.66 -1.61 15.65
N TYR A 52 3.38 -0.58 15.20
CA TYR A 52 4.80 -0.69 14.87
C TYR A 52 5.61 -1.21 16.07
N GLY A 53 6.47 -2.20 15.83
CA GLY A 53 7.33 -2.83 16.84
C GLY A 53 6.64 -3.92 17.68
N SER A 54 5.31 -3.99 17.68
CA SER A 54 4.56 -5.04 18.38
C SER A 54 3.96 -6.05 17.40
N SER A 55 3.20 -5.58 16.41
CA SER A 55 2.59 -6.47 15.40
C SER A 55 3.47 -6.66 14.16
N GLY A 56 4.54 -5.88 14.04
CA GLY A 56 5.52 -5.96 12.97
C GLY A 56 6.30 -4.65 12.80
N VAL A 57 7.34 -4.69 11.97
CA VAL A 57 8.17 -3.50 11.65
C VAL A 57 8.22 -3.18 10.15
N MET A 58 7.86 -4.14 9.29
CA MET A 58 7.89 -3.97 7.84
C MET A 58 6.54 -3.52 7.30
N THR A 59 6.59 -2.57 6.36
CA THR A 59 5.48 -2.22 5.46
C THR A 59 5.71 -2.91 4.13
N PHE A 60 4.65 -3.46 3.54
CA PHE A 60 4.70 -4.15 2.26
C PHE A 60 3.82 -3.43 1.24
N ILE A 61 4.25 -3.43 -0.02
CA ILE A 61 3.44 -3.01 -1.16
C ILE A 61 3.49 -4.07 -2.26
N VAL A 62 2.37 -4.25 -2.95
CA VAL A 62 2.25 -5.20 -4.06
C VAL A 62 1.25 -4.65 -5.09
N ASN A 63 1.50 -4.86 -6.37
CA ASN A 63 0.57 -4.53 -7.46
C ASN A 63 0.05 -5.80 -8.15
N GLN A 64 -0.69 -5.65 -9.24
CA GLN A 64 -1.25 -6.76 -10.01
C GLN A 64 -0.22 -7.75 -10.57
N ASP A 65 1.07 -7.37 -10.67
CA ASP A 65 2.13 -8.23 -11.18
C ASP A 65 2.62 -9.23 -10.10
N GLY A 66 2.11 -9.13 -8.87
CA GLY A 66 2.44 -10.02 -7.76
C GLY A 66 3.80 -9.77 -7.13
N VAL A 67 4.55 -8.76 -7.58
CA VAL A 67 5.86 -8.43 -7.00
C VAL A 67 5.66 -7.68 -5.69
N VAL A 68 6.15 -8.27 -4.60
CA VAL A 68 6.09 -7.66 -3.27
C VAL A 68 7.37 -6.89 -2.98
N TYR A 69 7.22 -5.66 -2.51
CA TYR A 69 8.30 -4.85 -1.96
C TYR A 69 8.05 -4.60 -0.47
N GLN A 70 9.13 -4.47 0.29
CA GLN A 70 9.10 -4.16 1.71
C GLN A 70 10.00 -2.97 2.07
N LYS A 71 9.57 -2.20 3.06
CA LYS A 71 10.34 -1.10 3.65
C LYS A 71 9.96 -0.92 5.11
N ASN A 72 10.95 -0.71 5.97
CA ASN A 72 10.72 -0.24 7.33
C ASN A 72 10.52 1.29 7.29
N LEU A 73 9.31 1.74 7.63
CA LEU A 73 8.95 3.17 7.67
C LEU A 73 9.07 3.77 9.08
N GLY A 74 9.56 2.98 10.05
CA GLY A 74 9.79 3.39 11.42
C GLY A 74 8.49 3.64 12.20
N LYS A 75 8.60 4.41 13.28
CA LYS A 75 7.48 4.72 14.18
C LYS A 75 6.31 5.45 13.49
N GLU A 76 6.59 6.13 12.37
CA GLU A 76 5.56 6.83 11.58
C GLU A 76 4.85 5.94 10.54
N THR A 77 5.12 4.63 10.52
CA THR A 77 4.56 3.66 9.57
C THR A 77 3.06 3.86 9.32
N GLN A 78 2.25 3.95 10.37
CA GLN A 78 0.80 4.10 10.25
C GLN A 78 0.41 5.41 9.53
N LYS A 79 1.05 6.53 9.90
CA LYS A 79 0.80 7.85 9.30
C LYS A 79 1.23 7.87 7.84
N ILE A 80 2.41 7.34 7.53
CA ILE A 80 2.94 7.31 6.16
C ILE A 80 2.07 6.41 5.28
N ALA A 81 1.77 5.18 5.72
CA ALA A 81 0.95 4.24 4.96
C ALA A 81 -0.50 4.73 4.74
N GLN A 82 -1.05 5.52 5.66
CA GLN A 82 -2.34 6.20 5.48
C GLN A 82 -2.29 7.40 4.53
N ALA A 83 -1.12 8.02 4.35
CA ALA A 83 -0.92 9.10 3.39
C ALA A 83 -0.58 8.62 1.96
N MET A 84 -0.08 7.39 1.79
CA MET A 84 0.32 6.85 0.49
C MET A 84 -0.83 6.88 -0.53
N LYS A 85 -0.64 7.47 -1.71
CA LYS A 85 -1.69 7.54 -2.75
C LYS A 85 -1.47 6.58 -3.90
N ALA A 86 -0.22 6.20 -4.13
CA ALA A 86 0.20 5.41 -5.29
C ALA A 86 1.22 4.34 -4.89
N TYR A 87 1.23 3.26 -5.66
CA TYR A 87 2.30 2.27 -5.65
C TYR A 87 3.55 2.88 -6.30
N ASN A 88 4.59 3.13 -5.52
CA ASN A 88 5.80 3.81 -5.98
C ASN A 88 7.05 3.22 -5.30
N PRO A 89 7.48 2.00 -5.69
CA PRO A 89 8.66 1.35 -5.14
C PRO A 89 9.95 2.01 -5.63
N ASP A 90 10.29 3.17 -5.07
CA ASP A 90 11.58 3.82 -5.30
C ASP A 90 12.77 2.94 -4.86
N LYS A 91 14.00 3.42 -5.10
CA LYS A 91 15.24 2.67 -4.81
C LYS A 91 15.44 2.29 -3.34
N THR A 92 14.67 2.85 -2.42
CA THR A 92 14.74 2.54 -0.98
C THR A 92 13.82 1.38 -0.59
N TRP A 93 12.94 0.93 -1.48
CA TRP A 93 12.14 -0.28 -1.30
C TRP A 93 12.94 -1.51 -1.69
N LYS A 94 12.88 -2.54 -0.85
CA LYS A 94 13.53 -3.82 -1.13
C LYS A 94 12.51 -4.81 -1.68
N LYS A 95 12.78 -5.44 -2.82
CA LYS A 95 11.96 -6.56 -3.31
C LYS A 95 12.05 -7.73 -2.32
N VAL A 96 10.92 -8.39 -2.05
CA VAL A 96 10.86 -9.62 -1.24
C VAL A 96 11.17 -10.80 -2.16
N ASP A 97 12.01 -11.72 -1.68
CA ASP A 97 12.37 -12.96 -2.37
C ASP A 97 11.31 -14.06 -2.16
#